data_AF-A0A141SCQ3-F1
#
_entry.id   AF-A0A141SCQ3-F1
#
_cell.length_a   1.000
_cell.length_b   1.000
_cell.length_c   1.000
_cell.angle_alpha   90.00
_cell.angle_beta   90.00
_cell.angle_gamma   90.00
#
_symmetry.space_group_name_H-M   'P 1'
#
loop_
_entity.id
_entity.type
_entity.pdbx_description
1 polymer ?
#
loop_
_entity_poly.entity_id
_entity_poly.type
_entity_poly.pdbx_seq_one_letter_code
_entity_poly.pdbx_strand_id
1 'polypeptide(L)' 'MIKMIKDLNEYVKIKELRYDTSLDIINYFGEKGQIRGHILLKQEIMNLVELDNYNRIWIMRAEAEFL' A
#
# COMPACT_ATOMS: atom_id res chain seq x y z
N MET A 1 11.80 -10.86 -11.59
CA MET A 1 10.49 -11.29 -12.13
C MET A 1 9.43 -10.56 -11.33
N ILE A 2 8.64 -9.69 -11.95
CA ILE A 2 7.52 -9.00 -11.27
C ILE A 2 6.29 -9.88 -11.48
N LYS A 3 5.74 -10.44 -10.40
CA LYS A 3 4.47 -11.16 -10.42
C LYS A 3 3.43 -10.26 -9.78
N MET A 4 2.51 -9.75 -10.59
CA MET A 4 1.35 -8.99 -10.10
C MET A 4 0.23 -9.98 -9.84
N ILE A 5 -0.21 -10.07 -8.59
CA ILE A 5 -1.41 -10.82 -8.21
C ILE A 5 -2.50 -9.79 -7.97
N LYS A 6 -3.58 -9.89 -8.74
CA LYS A 6 -4.83 -9.15 -8.54
C LYS A 6 -5.76 -10.01 -7.70
N ASP A 7 -6.63 -9.36 -6.93
CA ASP A 7 -7.69 -9.95 -6.09
C ASP A 7 -7.33 -10.23 -4.62
N LEU A 8 -6.99 -9.16 -3.90
CA LEU A 8 -7.11 -9.11 -2.44
C LEU A 8 -8.11 -8.01 -2.13
N ASN A 9 -9.39 -8.32 -1.94
CA ASN A 9 -10.41 -7.36 -1.47
C ASN A 9 -10.21 -7.00 0.02
N GLU A 10 -8.96 -6.88 0.44
CA GLU A 10 -8.54 -6.53 1.78
C GLU A 10 -8.50 -5.00 1.90
N TYR A 11 -8.93 -4.50 3.05
CA TYR A 11 -8.82 -3.10 3.39
C TYR A 11 -7.60 -2.88 4.27
N VAL A 12 -6.97 -1.74 4.09
CA VAL A 12 -5.84 -1.33 4.90
C VAL A 12 -5.98 0.11 5.35
N LYS A 13 -5.35 0.43 6.47
CA LYS A 13 -5.11 1.79 6.93
C LYS A 13 -3.60 2.08 6.86
N ILE A 14 -3.24 3.25 6.36
CA ILE A 14 -1.83 3.67 6.30
C ILE A 14 -1.41 4.11 7.71
N LYS A 15 -0.40 3.47 8.31
CA LYS A 15 -0.11 3.67 9.75
C LYS A 15 1.34 3.94 10.15
N GLU A 16 2.33 3.42 9.45
CA GLU A 16 3.71 3.41 9.96
C GLU A 16 4.62 3.71 8.78
N LEU A 17 5.14 4.92 8.75
CA LEU A 17 5.98 5.38 7.65
C LEU A 17 7.43 5.20 8.08
N ARG A 18 8.19 4.47 7.28
CA ARG A 18 9.63 4.31 7.49
C ARG A 18 10.34 5.64 7.24
N TYR A 19 11.58 5.74 7.72
CA TYR A 19 12.36 6.98 7.59
C TYR A 19 12.59 7.40 6.12
N ASP A 20 12.53 6.44 5.20
CA ASP A 20 12.75 6.59 3.76
C ASP A 20 11.45 6.58 2.95
N THR A 21 10.28 6.60 3.61
CA THR A 21 8.99 6.66 2.94
C THR A 21 8.86 7.98 2.15
N SER A 22 8.34 7.89 0.92
CA SER A 22 8.10 9.07 0.08
C SER A 22 7.17 10.07 0.77
N LEU A 23 7.48 11.37 0.64
CA LEU A 23 6.63 12.46 1.13
C LEU A 23 5.19 12.36 0.61
N ASP A 24 5.00 11.82 -0.60
CA ASP A 24 3.66 11.63 -1.17
C ASP A 24 2.81 10.64 -0.37
N ILE A 25 3.43 9.61 0.23
CA ILE A 25 2.73 8.61 1.05
C ILE A 25 2.39 9.20 2.43
N ILE A 26 3.24 10.09 2.95
CA ILE A 26 2.99 10.80 4.23
C ILE A 26 1.67 11.58 4.18
N ASN A 27 1.32 12.14 3.03
CA ASN A 27 0.07 12.87 2.85
C ASN A 27 -1.19 12.01 3.02
N TYR A 28 -1.05 10.69 2.98
CA TYR A 28 -2.15 9.74 3.15
C TYR A 28 -2.08 9.00 4.50
N PHE A 29 -1.24 9.46 5.44
CA PHE A 29 -1.17 8.86 6.77
C PHE A 29 -2.53 8.85 7.46
N GLY A 30 -2.95 7.68 7.95
CA GLY A 30 -4.24 7.48 8.61
C GLY A 30 -5.41 7.20 7.67
N GLU A 31 -5.26 7.42 6.37
CA GLU A 31 -6.27 7.11 5.36
C GLU A 31 -6.48 5.60 5.21
N LYS A 32 -7.69 5.24 4.79
CA LYS A 32 -8.04 3.86 4.45
C LYS A 32 -8.07 3.67 2.95
N GLY A 33 -7.78 2.45 2.52
CA GLY A 33 -7.92 2.09 1.11
C GLY A 33 -8.03 0.59 0.92
N GLN A 34 -8.40 0.23 -0.31
CA GLN A 34 -8.57 -1.15 -0.73
C GLN A 34 -7.32 -1.62 -1.48
N ILE A 35 -6.82 -2.81 -1.17
CA ILE A 35 -5.75 -3.42 -1.95
C ILE A 35 -6.30 -3.80 -3.34
N ARG A 36 -5.63 -3.34 -4.40
CA ARG A 36 -5.96 -3.68 -5.79
C ARG A 36 -4.97 -4.67 -6.41
N GLY A 37 -3.84 -4.87 -5.76
CA GLY A 37 -2.85 -5.87 -6.13
C GLY A 37 -1.58 -5.74 -5.31
N HIS A 38 -0.64 -6.64 -5.55
CA HIS A 38 0.67 -6.56 -4.95
C HIS A 38 1.77 -6.90 -5.96
N ILE A 39 2.95 -6.36 -5.73
CA ILE A 39 4.18 -6.71 -6.43
C ILE A 39 5.22 -7.18 -5.42
N LEU A 40 5.99 -8.19 -5.83
CA LEU A 40 7.18 -8.61 -5.11
C LEU A 40 8.39 -7.88 -5.68
N LEU A 41 9.02 -7.03 -4.87
CA LEU A 41 10.21 -6.27 -5.21
C LEU A 41 11.38 -6.80 -4.39
N LYS A 42 12.29 -7.53 -5.05
CA LYS A 42 13.40 -8.26 -4.41
C LYS A 42 12.89 -9.24 -3.34
N GLN A 43 12.81 -8.81 -2.08
CA GLN A 43 12.36 -9.58 -0.91
C GLN A 43 11.22 -8.87 -0.15
N GLU A 44 10.72 -7.75 -0.65
CA GLU A 44 9.64 -6.98 -0.02
C GLU A 44 8.36 -7.02 -0.86
N ILE A 45 7.21 -7.00 -0.17
CA ILE A 45 5.90 -6.94 -0.81
C ILE A 45 5.40 -5.50 -0.76
N MET A 46 5.09 -4.96 -1.93
CA MET A 46 4.40 -3.67 -2.07
C MET A 46 2.96 -3.90 -2.51
N ASN A 47 2.03 -3.27 -1.82
CA ASN A 47 0.60 -3.29 -2.09
C ASN A 47 0.22 -2.04 -2.87
N LEU A 48 -0.52 -2.21 -3.97
CA LEU A 48 -1.23 -1.13 -4.63
C LEU A 48 -2.52 -0.89 -3.85
N VAL A 49 -2.64 0.28 -3.24
CA VAL A 49 -3.82 0.67 -2.47
C VAL A 49 -4.56 1.76 -3.21
N GLU A 50 -5.86 1.55 -3.41
CA GLU A 50 -6.80 2.55 -3.92
C GLU A 50 -7.54 3.18 -2.75
N LEU A 51 -7.37 4.48 -2.59
CA LEU A 51 -7.98 5.29 -1.54
C LEU A 51 -9.37 5.77 -1.97
N ASP A 52 -10.16 6.26 -1.02
CA ASP A 52 -11.53 6.75 -1.25
C ASP A 52 -11.58 7.96 -2.21
N ASN A 53 -10.51 8.73 -2.32
CA ASN A 53 -10.35 9.83 -3.28
C ASN A 53 -9.93 9.36 -4.68
N TYR A 54 -10.01 8.06 -4.97
CA TYR A 54 -9.57 7.42 -6.21
C TYR A 54 -8.06 7.50 -6.49
N ASN A 55 -7.26 8.06 -5.58
CA ASN A 55 -5.80 7.99 -5.71
C ASN A 55 -5.31 6.58 -5.48
N ARG A 56 -4.26 6.21 -6.21
CA ARG A 56 -3.60 4.92 -6.08
C ARG A 56 -2.16 5.12 -5.68
N ILE A 57 -1.77 4.46 -4.60
CA ILE A 57 -0.42 4.54 -4.08
C ILE A 57 0.16 3.14 -3.89
N TRP A 58 1.47 3.03 -4.05
CA TRP A 58 2.19 1.84 -3.64
C TRP A 58 2.67 2.05 -2.21
N ILE A 59 2.27 1.15 -1.31
CA ILE A 59 2.77 1.11 0.05
C ILE A 59 3.41 -0.23 0.33
N MET A 60 4.42 -0.22 1.18
CA MET A 60 5.02 -1.47 1.65
C MET A 60 4.09 -2.16 2.63
N ARG A 61 4.11 -3.49 2.68
CA ARG A 61 3.24 -4.25 3.59
C ARG A 61 3.41 -3.84 5.06
N ALA A 62 4.62 -3.46 5.47
CA ALA A 62 4.93 -2.99 6.82
C ALA A 62 4.31 -1.61 7.15
N GLU A 63 4.01 -0.80 6.13
CA GLU A 63 3.47 0.56 6.30
C GLU A 63 1.93 0.57 6.44
N ALA A 64 1.32 -0.61 6.30
CA ALA A 64 -0.11 -0.83 6.28
C ALA A 64 -0.58 -1.60 7.52
N GLU A 65 -1.72 -1.19 8.07
CA GLU A 65 -2.52 -1.95 9.04
C GLU A 65 -3.64 -2.65 8.29
N PHE A 66 -3.72 -3.98 8.35
CA PHE A 66 -4.77 -4.77 7.71
C PHE A 66 -6.03 -4.77 8.59
N LEU A 67 -7.20 -4.52 7.97
CA LEU A 67 -8.51 -4.38 8.63
C LEU A 67 -9.43 -5.57 8.35
#